data_AF-A0AAJ3FYE0-F1
#
_entry.id   AF-A0AAJ3FYE0-F1
#
_cell.length_a   1.000
_cell.length_b   1.000
_cell.length_c   1.000
_cell.angle_alpha   90.00
_cell.angle_beta   90.00
_cell.angle_gamma   90.00
#
_symmetry.space_group_name_H-M   'P 1'
#
loop_
_entity.id
_entity.type
_entity.pdbx_description
1 polymer ?
#
loop_
_entity_poly.entity_id
_entity_poly.type
_entity_poly.pdbx_seq_one_letter_code
_entity_poly.pdbx_strand_id
1 'polypeptide(L)'
;MSDLSNNDTPETSIAVTSREIEWAAIRTRRNQLLRDTDFTQLADFPATETQLAEIKAYRQALRDIPETDAEPSRLLWPVLPDFVK
;
A
#
# COMPACT_ATOMS: atom_id res chain seq x y z
N MET A 1 49.02 23.16 -5.56
CA MET A 1 49.35 21.76 -5.89
C MET A 1 48.66 20.92 -4.83
N SER A 2 47.45 20.44 -5.13
CA SER A 2 47.21 19.04 -5.56
C SER A 2 47.04 18.17 -4.31
N ASP A 3 45.93 17.52 -4.01
CA ASP A 3 44.65 17.31 -4.68
C ASP A 3 43.65 16.92 -3.57
N LEU A 4 42.51 17.62 -3.47
CA LEU A 4 41.33 17.06 -2.82
C LEU A 4 40.71 16.12 -3.84
N SER A 5 41.25 14.89 -3.93
CA SER A 5 40.65 13.85 -4.75
C SER A 5 39.41 13.34 -4.04
N ASN A 6 38.26 13.88 -4.47
CA ASN A 6 36.93 13.32 -4.28
C ASN A 6 36.99 11.80 -4.43
N ASN A 7 36.88 11.07 -3.33
CA ASN A 7 36.55 9.67 -3.39
C ASN A 7 35.02 9.57 -3.52
N ASP A 8 34.50 10.00 -4.68
CA ASP A 8 33.18 9.62 -5.20
C ASP A 8 33.24 8.12 -5.49
N THR A 9 33.13 7.32 -4.42
CA THR A 9 32.72 5.93 -4.57
C THR A 9 31.21 5.94 -4.46
N PRO A 10 30.45 5.70 -5.55
CA PRO A 10 29.03 5.45 -5.41
C PRO A 10 28.93 4.11 -4.71
N GLU A 11 28.78 4.14 -3.38
CA GLU A 11 28.50 2.96 -2.58
C GLU A 11 27.20 2.37 -3.11
N THR A 12 27.36 1.36 -3.94
CA THR A 12 26.29 0.50 -4.41
C THR A 12 25.85 -0.31 -3.18
N SER A 13 25.00 0.31 -2.37
CA SER A 13 24.35 -0.30 -1.22
C SER A 13 23.28 -1.26 -1.75
N ILE A 14 23.66 -2.53 -1.95
CA ILE A 14 22.69 -3.63 -1.98
C ILE A 14 22.36 -4.00 -0.53
N ALA A 15 21.89 -3.03 0.25
CA ALA A 15 21.22 -3.29 1.50
C ALA A 15 19.78 -2.86 1.29
N VAL A 16 18.95 -3.77 0.75
CA VAL A 16 17.50 -3.61 0.83
C VAL A 16 17.21 -3.41 2.31
N THR A 17 16.85 -2.19 2.69
CA THR A 17 16.63 -1.86 4.09
C THR A 17 15.47 -2.73 4.59
N SER A 18 15.50 -3.22 5.84
CA SER A 18 14.38 -4.03 6.37
C SER A 18 13.02 -3.34 6.15
N ARG A 19 13.02 -2.01 6.20
CA ARG A 19 11.90 -1.13 5.87
C ARG A 19 11.38 -1.28 4.43
N GLU A 20 12.25 -1.36 3.42
CA GLU A 20 11.82 -1.57 2.04
C GLU A 20 11.15 -2.92 1.83
N ILE A 21 11.64 -3.97 2.52
CA ILE A 21 11.04 -5.31 2.52
C ILE A 21 9.65 -5.27 3.16
N GLU A 22 9.51 -4.62 4.32
CA GLU A 22 8.24 -4.44 5.00
C GLU A 22 7.23 -3.69 4.13
N TRP A 23 7.65 -2.58 3.51
CA TRP A 23 6.81 -1.84 2.57
C TRP A 23 6.47 -2.66 1.32
N ALA A 24 7.36 -3.53 0.85
CA ALA A 24 7.05 -4.45 -0.26
C ALA A 24 5.96 -5.47 0.14
N ALA A 25 6.02 -6.02 1.35
CA ALA A 25 4.98 -6.89 1.89
C ALA A 25 3.64 -6.14 2.04
N ILE A 26 3.66 -4.91 2.54
CA ILE A 26 2.48 -4.04 2.64
C ILE A 26 1.88 -3.77 1.26
N ARG A 27 2.68 -3.37 0.27
CA ARG A 27 2.19 -3.15 -1.11
C ARG A 27 1.57 -4.41 -1.70
N THR A 28 2.16 -5.57 -1.43
CA THR A 28 1.63 -6.87 -1.84
C THR A 28 0.27 -7.14 -1.20
N ARG A 29 0.15 -6.98 0.11
CA ARG A 29 -1.12 -7.15 0.84
C ARG A 29 -2.19 -6.17 0.38
N ARG A 30 -1.84 -4.90 0.18
CA ARG A 30 -2.74 -3.87 -0.37
C ARG A 30 -3.28 -4.30 -1.74
N ASN A 31 -2.39 -4.72 -2.63
CA ASN A 31 -2.78 -5.17 -3.97
C ASN A 31 -3.68 -6.41 -3.90
N GLN A 32 -3.43 -7.33 -2.96
CA GLN A 32 -4.29 -8.49 -2.74
C GLN A 32 -5.70 -8.05 -2.30
N LEU A 33 -5.82 -7.18 -1.29
CA LEU A 33 -7.12 -6.68 -0.81
C LEU A 33 -7.89 -5.88 -1.87
N LEU A 34 -7.19 -5.12 -2.72
CA LEU A 34 -7.81 -4.44 -3.85
C LEU A 34 -8.31 -5.41 -4.93
N ARG A 35 -7.57 -6.49 -5.19
CA ARG A 35 -7.99 -7.54 -6.12
C ARG A 35 -9.20 -8.31 -5.59
N ASP A 36 -9.17 -8.65 -4.30
CA ASP A 36 -10.25 -9.39 -3.64
C ASP A 36 -11.54 -8.58 -3.59
N THR A 37 -11.47 -7.25 -3.68
CA THR A 37 -12.65 -6.37 -3.75
C THR A 37 -12.91 -5.82 -5.15
N ASP A 38 -12.23 -6.30 -6.19
CA ASP A 38 -12.37 -5.71 -7.52
C ASP A 38 -13.74 -5.97 -8.16
N PHE A 39 -14.32 -7.15 -7.87
CA PHE A 39 -15.65 -7.52 -8.33
C PHE A 39 -16.76 -6.58 -7.81
N THR A 40 -16.53 -5.91 -6.68
CA THR A 40 -17.47 -4.95 -6.09
C THR A 40 -17.59 -3.65 -6.89
N GLN A 41 -16.68 -3.41 -7.86
CA GLN A 41 -16.69 -2.24 -8.73
C GLN A 41 -17.50 -2.43 -10.02
N LEU A 42 -17.99 -3.65 -10.26
CA LEU A 42 -18.83 -3.95 -11.40
C LEU A 42 -20.23 -3.36 -11.20
N ALA A 43 -20.84 -2.87 -12.28
CA ALA A 43 -22.19 -2.28 -12.23
C ALA A 43 -23.26 -3.28 -11.77
N ASP A 44 -23.01 -4.58 -11.97
CA ASP A 44 -23.91 -5.67 -11.59
C ASP A 44 -23.74 -6.12 -10.13
N PHE A 45 -22.84 -5.52 -9.36
CA PHE A 45 -22.65 -5.88 -7.96
C PHE A 45 -23.90 -5.47 -7.14
N PRO A 46 -24.57 -6.42 -6.45
CA PRO A 46 -25.83 -6.15 -5.76
C PRO A 46 -25.57 -5.40 -4.44
N ALA A 47 -25.33 -4.10 -4.54
CA ALA A 47 -25.11 -3.20 -3.40
C ALA A 47 -26.07 -2.01 -3.40
N THR A 48 -26.45 -1.60 -2.21
CA THR A 48 -27.13 -0.32 -1.98
C THR A 48 -26.15 0.86 -2.13
N GLU A 49 -26.66 2.07 -2.28
CA GLU A 49 -25.84 3.28 -2.38
C GLU A 49 -24.92 3.46 -1.14
N THR A 50 -25.42 3.15 0.06
CA THR A 50 -24.64 3.17 1.29
C THR A 50 -23.50 2.14 1.26
N GLN A 51 -23.78 0.91 0.83
CA GLN A 51 -22.77 -0.14 0.70
C GLN A 51 -21.69 0.20 -0.35
N LEU A 52 -22.09 0.82 -1.46
CA LEU A 52 -21.15 1.32 -2.47
C LEU A 52 -20.24 2.41 -1.90
N ALA A 53 -20.78 3.31 -1.07
CA ALA A 53 -19.99 4.33 -0.38
C ALA A 53 -18.97 3.71 0.59
N GLU A 54 -19.36 2.67 1.34
CA GLU A 54 -18.47 1.95 2.26
C GLU A 54 -17.35 1.21 1.51
N ILE A 55 -17.66 0.52 0.41
CA ILE A 55 -16.65 -0.12 -0.46
C ILE A 55 -15.69 0.92 -1.02
N LYS A 56 -16.21 2.05 -1.49
CA LYS A 56 -15.39 3.13 -2.05
C LYS A 56 -14.44 3.68 -0.99
N ALA A 57 -14.93 3.93 0.22
CA ALA A 57 -14.11 4.39 1.34
C ALA A 57 -13.05 3.35 1.72
N TYR A 58 -13.41 2.07 1.81
CA TYR A 58 -12.47 0.97 2.06
C TYR A 58 -11.35 0.90 1.01
N ARG A 59 -11.71 0.91 -0.29
CA ARG A 59 -10.73 0.85 -1.39
C ARG A 59 -9.87 2.11 -1.46
N GLN A 60 -10.40 3.28 -1.10
CA GLN A 60 -9.61 4.50 -1.00
C GLN A 60 -8.60 4.41 0.13
N ALA A 61 -9.03 4.01 1.33
CA ALA A 61 -8.14 3.83 2.48
C ALA A 61 -6.99 2.85 2.18
N LEU A 62 -7.24 1.78 1.42
CA LEU A 62 -6.19 0.89 0.94
C LEU A 62 -5.18 1.58 0.01
N ARG A 63 -5.65 2.44 -0.90
CA ARG A 63 -4.79 3.14 -1.85
C ARG A 63 -3.89 4.17 -1.16
N ASP A 64 -4.37 4.76 -0.08
CA ASP A 64 -3.68 5.80 0.69
C ASP A 64 -2.55 5.24 1.59
N ILE A 65 -2.49 3.93 1.81
CA ILE A 65 -1.49 3.26 2.68
C ILE A 65 -0.02 3.62 2.40
N PRO A 66 0.48 3.71 1.15
CA PRO A 66 1.87 4.10 0.89
C PRO A 66 2.16 5.58 1.17
N GLU A 67 1.13 6.42 1.24
CA GLU A 67 1.24 7.87 1.47
C GLU A 67 1.15 8.23 2.95
N THR A 68 0.85 7.25 3.81
CA THR A 68 0.93 7.44 5.25
C THR A 68 2.40 7.41 5.68
N ASP A 69 2.89 8.46 6.34
CA ASP A 69 4.19 8.52 7.04
C ASP A 69 4.25 7.55 8.26
N ALA A 70 3.52 6.45 8.20
CA ALA A 70 3.37 5.47 9.27
C ALA A 70 4.54 4.49 9.29
N GLU A 71 4.84 3.96 10.47
CA GLU A 71 5.73 2.81 10.58
C GLU A 71 5.01 1.57 10.01
N PRO A 72 5.63 0.79 9.11
CA PRO A 72 5.04 -0.42 8.53
C PRO A 72 4.42 -1.37 9.55
N SER A 73 5.08 -1.53 10.70
CA SER A 73 4.65 -2.40 11.80
C SER A 73 3.43 -1.89 12.57
N ARG A 74 3.11 -0.59 12.47
CA ARG A 74 1.96 0.06 13.12
C ARG A 74 0.84 0.43 12.14
N LEU A 75 0.98 0.04 10.87
CA LEU A 75 -0.03 0.29 9.86
C LEU A 75 -1.35 -0.38 10.22
N LEU A 76 -2.41 0.42 10.32
CA LEU A 76 -3.77 -0.07 10.52
C LEU A 76 -4.41 -0.34 9.15
N TRP A 77 -4.91 -1.56 8.98
CA TRP A 77 -5.63 -1.96 7.77
C TRP A 77 -7.10 -1.59 7.89
N PRO A 78 -7.73 -1.06 6.83
CA PRO A 78 -9.17 -0.87 6.83
C PRO A 78 -9.87 -2.24 6.93
N VAL A 79 -11.02 -2.26 7.59
CA VAL A 79 -11.81 -3.48 7.79
C VAL A 79 -12.71 -3.69 6.57
N LEU A 80 -12.69 -4.91 6.01
CA LEU A 80 -13.57 -5.27 4.91
C LEU A 80 -15.03 -5.20 5.38
N PRO A 81 -15.93 -4.53 4.64
CA PRO A 81 -17.33 -4.47 5.04
C PRO A 81 -18.00 -5.86 5.01
N ASP A 82 -18.83 -6.17 6.02
CA ASP A 82 -19.40 -7.52 6.25
C ASP A 82 -20.32 -8.05 5.14
N PHE A 83 -20.83 -7.16 4.29
CA PHE A 83 -21.68 -7.52 3.16
C PHE A 83 -20.89 -7.92 1.92
N VAL A 84 -19.57 -7.69 1.90
CA VAL A 84 -18.67 -8.17 0.85
C VAL A 84 -18.27 -9.60 1.20
N LYS A 85 -18.80 -10.58 0.46
CA LYS A 85 -18.57 -12.02 0.64
C LYS A 85 -17.98 -12.66 -0.60
#